data_AF-A0A947UII6-F1
#
_entry.id   AF-A0A947UII6-F1
#
_cell.length_a   1.000
_cell.length_b   1.000
_cell.length_c   1.000
_cell.angle_alpha   90.00
_cell.angle_beta   90.00
_cell.angle_gamma   90.00
#
_symmetry.space_group_name_H-M   'P 1'
#
loop_
_entity.id
_entity.type
_entity.pdbx_description
1 polymer ?
#
loop_
_entity_poly.entity_id
_entity_poly.type
_entity_poly.pdbx_seq_one_letter_code
_entity_poly.pdbx_strand_id
1 'polypeptide(L)'
;MNLKDKINEDLKTAMKEKDAVKLQTIRSIRALILEFEKSGTDKELTPEDEIKMLSQAAKKRQESIEQFRNAGRNELADKEEAELKIIQVYLPK
;
A
#
# COMPACT_ATOMS: atom_id res chain seq x y z
N MET A 1 -14.78 -1.35 10.27
CA MET A 1 -14.56 -0.66 8.98
C MET A 1 -13.66 -1.55 8.16
N ASN A 2 -14.03 -1.90 6.92
CA ASN A 2 -13.18 -2.72 6.04
C ASN A 2 -12.00 -1.88 5.50
N LEU A 3 -11.01 -2.52 4.88
CA LEU A 3 -9.83 -1.83 4.35
C LEU A 3 -10.20 -0.79 3.30
N LYS A 4 -11.17 -1.09 2.42
CA LYS A 4 -11.59 -0.19 1.35
C LYS A 4 -12.11 1.13 1.88
N ASP A 5 -13.00 1.09 2.87
CA ASP A 5 -13.56 2.28 3.47
C ASP A 5 -12.45 3.07 4.18
N LYS A 6 -11.57 2.38 4.91
CA LYS A 6 -10.44 3.01 5.62
C LYS A 6 -9.49 3.74 4.67
N ILE A 7 -9.15 3.11 3.54
CA ILE A 7 -8.32 3.69 2.48
C ILE A 7 -8.98 4.91 1.85
N ASN A 8 -10.30 4.89 1.65
CA ASN A 8 -11.02 6.04 1.09
C ASN A 8 -11.04 7.23 2.06
N GLU A 9 -11.15 7.00 3.37
CA GLU A 9 -11.03 8.06 4.38
C GLU A 9 -9.61 8.61 4.46
N ASP A 10 -8.61 7.74 4.58
CA ASP A 10 -7.21 8.15 4.70
C ASP A 10 -6.71 8.84 3.42
N LEU A 11 -7.27 8.51 2.26
CA LEU A 11 -7.02 9.22 1.00
C LEU A 11 -7.46 10.69 1.09
N LYS A 12 -8.65 10.97 1.63
CA LYS A 12 -9.14 12.34 1.83
C LYS A 12 -8.24 13.11 2.80
N THR A 13 -7.79 12.44 3.87
CA THR A 13 -6.88 13.02 4.86
C THR A 13 -5.52 13.32 4.23
N ALA A 14 -4.91 12.38 3.51
CA ALA A 14 -3.62 12.59 2.84
C ALA A 14 -3.67 13.73 1.80
N MET A 15 -4.80 13.89 1.09
CA MET A 15 -5.00 15.03 0.19
C MET A 15 -5.00 16.39 0.91
N LYS A 16 -5.54 16.45 2.13
CA LYS A 16 -5.54 17.67 2.95
C LYS A 16 -4.17 17.96 3.56
N GLU A 17 -3.50 16.92 4.04
CA GLU A 17 -2.17 17.02 4.67
C GLU A 17 -1.05 17.32 3.67
N LYS A 18 -1.31 17.14 2.36
CA LYS A 18 -0.33 17.32 1.27
C LYS A 18 0.92 16.44 1.43
N ASP A 19 0.81 15.35 2.17
CA ASP A 19 1.85 14.33 2.27
C ASP A 19 1.87 13.51 0.97
N ALA A 20 2.82 13.83 0.10
CA ALA A 20 2.93 13.21 -1.21
C ALA A 20 3.21 11.70 -1.14
N VAL A 21 3.99 11.25 -0.15
CA VAL A 21 4.37 9.83 0.00
C VAL A 21 3.16 9.04 0.47
N LYS A 22 2.51 9.50 1.54
CA LYS A 22 1.28 8.89 2.05
C LYS A 22 0.18 8.87 1.00
N LEU A 23 -0.01 9.96 0.27
CA LEU A 23 -0.98 10.04 -0.80
C LEU A 23 -0.70 9.05 -1.93
N GLN A 24 0.57 8.92 -2.35
CA GLN A 24 0.97 7.97 -3.39
C GLN A 24 0.72 6.53 -2.92
N THR A 25 1.17 6.17 -1.71
CA THR A 25 1.03 4.82 -1.19
C THR A 25 -0.43 4.41 -1.00
N ILE A 26 -1.28 5.30 -0.47
CA ILE A 26 -2.73 5.05 -0.31
C ILE A 26 -3.40 4.84 -1.67
N ARG A 27 -3.02 5.63 -2.69
CA ARG A 27 -3.53 5.44 -4.07
C ARG A 27 -3.11 4.08 -4.64
N SER A 28 -1.87 3.65 -4.40
CA SER A 28 -1.40 2.33 -4.82
C SER A 28 -2.20 1.20 -4.14
N ILE A 29 -2.47 1.30 -2.84
CA ILE A 29 -3.31 0.31 -2.14
C ILE A 29 -4.73 0.30 -2.73
N ARG A 30 -5.33 1.47 -2.95
CA ARG A 30 -6.66 1.60 -3.57
C ARG A 30 -6.71 0.97 -4.97
N ALA A 31 -5.64 1.09 -5.74
CA ALA A 31 -5.54 0.46 -7.06
C ALA A 31 -5.54 -1.08 -6.96
N LEU A 32 -4.82 -1.65 -5.99
CA LEU A 32 -4.80 -3.09 -5.74
C LEU A 32 -6.20 -3.61 -5.35
N ILE A 33 -6.92 -2.87 -4.51
CA ILE A 33 -8.32 -3.19 -4.15
C ILE A 33 -9.20 -3.22 -5.40
N LEU A 34 -9.11 -2.19 -6.23
CA LEU A 34 -9.90 -2.09 -7.46
C LEU A 34 -9.55 -3.20 -8.46
N GLU A 35 -8.27 -3.58 -8.55
CA GLU A 35 -7.80 -4.69 -9.38
C GLU A 35 -8.37 -6.02 -8.89
N PHE A 36 -8.37 -6.25 -7.57
CA PHE A 36 -8.98 -7.43 -6.96
C PHE A 36 -10.48 -7.53 -7.27
N GLU A 37 -11.23 -6.44 -7.07
CA GLU A 37 -12.67 -6.37 -7.36
C GLU A 37 -12.99 -6.62 -8.84
N LYS A 38 -12.08 -6.27 -9.75
CA LYS A 38 -12.22 -6.54 -11.19
C LYS A 38 -11.83 -7.96 -11.59
N SER A 39 -11.13 -8.70 -10.73
CA SER A 39 -10.58 -10.02 -11.04
C SER A 39 -11.62 -11.16 -11.06
N GLY A 40 -12.86 -10.89 -10.65
CA GLY A 40 -13.95 -11.86 -10.72
C GLY A 40 -15.31 -11.25 -10.40
N THR A 41 -16.38 -11.78 -11.02
CA THR A 41 -17.76 -11.42 -10.68
C THR A 41 -18.05 -11.84 -9.23
N ASP A 42 -18.54 -10.92 -8.41
CA ASP A 42 -18.93 -11.13 -7.00
C ASP A 42 -17.79 -11.48 -6.01
N LYS A 43 -16.54 -11.10 -6.32
CA LYS A 43 -15.47 -11.14 -5.31
C LYS A 43 -15.55 -9.94 -4.36
N GLU A 44 -16.17 -10.16 -3.21
CA GLU A 44 -16.02 -9.25 -2.07
C GLU A 44 -14.63 -9.41 -1.46
N LEU A 45 -13.99 -8.29 -1.09
CA LEU A 45 -12.66 -8.31 -0.48
C LEU A 45 -12.79 -8.81 0.97
N THR A 46 -12.42 -10.07 1.20
CA THR A 46 -12.45 -10.65 2.56
C THR A 46 -11.28 -10.13 3.40
N PRO A 47 -11.35 -10.17 4.74
CA PRO A 47 -10.22 -9.82 5.60
C PRO A 47 -8.93 -10.61 5.29
N GLU A 48 -9.06 -11.86 4.87
CA GLU A 48 -7.91 -12.69 4.48
C GLU A 48 -7.28 -12.18 3.17
N ASP A 49 -8.11 -11.78 2.20
CA ASP A 49 -7.65 -11.17 0.95
C ASP A 49 -6.99 -9.81 1.20
N GLU A 50 -7.55 -9.00 2.11
CA GLU A 50 -6.95 -7.73 2.55
C GLU A 50 -5.52 -7.94 3.06
N ILE A 51 -5.35 -8.85 4.02
CA ILE A 51 -4.05 -9.16 4.63
C ILE A 51 -3.09 -9.69 3.57
N LYS A 52 -3.54 -10.61 2.71
CA LYS A 52 -2.71 -11.21 1.67
C LYS A 52 -2.23 -10.18 0.66
N MET A 53 -3.12 -9.33 0.17
CA MET A 53 -2.81 -8.26 -0.78
C MET A 53 -1.83 -7.24 -0.19
N LEU A 54 -2.07 -6.79 1.05
CA LEU A 54 -1.18 -5.84 1.73
C LEU A 54 0.19 -6.47 2.04
N SER A 55 0.22 -7.74 2.45
CA SER A 55 1.47 -8.47 2.70
C SER A 55 2.31 -8.62 1.43
N GLN A 56 1.67 -8.91 0.29
CA GLN A 56 2.35 -8.93 -1.00
C GLN A 56 2.88 -7.55 -1.40
N ALA A 57 2.10 -6.49 -1.18
CA ALA A 57 2.54 -5.12 -1.44
C ALA A 57 3.75 -4.77 -0.56
N ALA A 58 3.71 -5.08 0.74
CA ALA A 58 4.83 -4.86 1.66
C ALA A 58 6.09 -5.62 1.22
N LYS A 59 5.94 -6.89 0.84
CA LYS A 59 7.07 -7.71 0.35
C LYS A 59 7.73 -7.10 -0.89
N LYS A 60 6.93 -6.65 -1.88
CA LYS A 60 7.46 -5.99 -3.09
C LYS A 60 8.27 -4.72 -2.75
N ARG A 61 7.86 -3.97 -1.73
CA ARG A 61 8.61 -2.81 -1.24
C ARG A 61 9.92 -3.23 -0.60
N GLN A 62 9.93 -4.25 0.25
CA GLN A 62 11.16 -4.80 0.84
C GLN A 62 12.16 -5.25 -0.23
N GLU A 63 11.69 -6.02 -1.23
CA GLU A 63 12.53 -6.46 -2.35
C GLU A 63 13.10 -5.25 -3.13
N SER A 64 12.30 -4.21 -3.34
CA SER A 64 12.72 -2.98 -4.03
C SER A 64 13.73 -2.17 -3.20
N ILE A 65 13.56 -2.09 -1.88
CA ILE A 65 14.52 -1.44 -0.96
C ILE A 65 15.88 -2.11 -1.08
N GLU A 66 15.93 -3.45 -1.01
CA GLU A 66 17.19 -4.19 -1.15
C GLU A 66 17.83 -3.96 -2.51
N GLN A 67 17.05 -4.02 -3.60
CA GLN A 67 17.55 -3.76 -4.94
C GLN A 67 18.13 -2.36 -5.10
N PHE A 68 17.45 -1.33 -4.60
CA PHE A 68 17.94 0.05 -4.68
C PHE A 68 19.18 0.29 -3.82
N ARG A 69 19.23 -0.28 -2.60
CA ARG A 69 20.43 -0.21 -1.74
C ARG A 69 21.63 -0.90 -2.41
N ASN A 70 21.43 -2.08 -2.98
CA ASN A 70 22.46 -2.82 -3.70
C ASN A 70 22.98 -2.07 -4.94
N ALA A 71 22.11 -1.27 -5.59
CA ALA A 71 22.47 -0.42 -6.72
C ALA A 71 23.03 0.96 -6.31
N GLY A 72 23.22 1.23 -5.01
CA GLY A 72 23.70 2.53 -4.50
C GLY A 72 22.68 3.68 -4.63
N ARG A 73 21.40 3.38 -4.90
CA ARG A 73 20.31 4.34 -5.08
C ARG A 73 19.56 4.59 -3.77
N ASN A 74 20.27 5.07 -2.75
CA ASN A 74 19.73 5.22 -1.39
C ASN A 74 18.47 6.08 -1.32
N GLU A 75 18.38 7.18 -2.08
CA GLU A 75 17.18 8.04 -2.10
C GLU A 75 15.92 7.29 -2.56
N LEU A 76 16.06 6.34 -3.49
CA LEU A 76 14.94 5.49 -3.93
C LEU A 76 14.59 4.45 -2.85
N ALA A 77 15.61 3.86 -2.21
CA ALA A 77 15.39 2.93 -1.11
C ALA A 77 14.66 3.60 0.07
N ASP A 78 15.04 4.82 0.43
CA ASP A 78 14.41 5.57 1.51
C ASP A 78 12.95 5.90 1.20
N LYS A 79 12.65 6.20 -0.07
CA LYS A 79 11.28 6.37 -0.54
C LYS A 79 10.48 5.07 -0.37
N GLU A 80 11.01 3.94 -0.86
CA GLU A 80 10.35 2.63 -0.72
C GLU A 80 10.14 2.24 0.76
N GLU A 81 11.09 2.58 1.64
CA GLU A 81 10.98 2.35 3.08
C GLU A 81 9.87 3.20 3.72
N ALA A 82 9.73 4.46 3.31
CA ALA A 82 8.64 5.30 3.76
C ALA A 82 7.27 4.73 3.32
N GLU A 83 7.17 4.28 2.06
CA GLU A 83 5.94 3.64 1.56
C GLU A 83 5.64 2.31 2.29
N LEU A 84 6.66 1.51 2.58
CA LEU A 84 6.52 0.26 3.34
C LEU A 84 5.95 0.52 4.75
N LYS A 85 6.48 1.53 5.46
CA LYS A 85 5.98 1.90 6.80
C LYS A 85 4.50 2.26 6.77
N ILE A 86 4.04 2.96 5.73
CA ILE A 86 2.63 3.30 5.56
C ILE A 86 1.79 2.05 5.30
N ILE A 87 2.23 1.11 4.45
CA ILE A 87 1.52 -0.15 4.21
C ILE A 87 1.36 -0.95 5.50
N GLN A 88 2.40 -1.01 6.34
CA GLN A 88 2.38 -1.74 7.61
C GLN A 88 1.34 -1.21 8.60
N VAL A 89 0.92 0.06 8.51
CA VAL A 89 -0.17 0.60 9.36
C VAL A 89 -1.51 -0.11 9.12
N TYR A 90 -1.71 -0.66 7.92
CA TYR A 90 -2.95 -1.35 7.53
C TYR A 90 -2.90 -2.87 7.75
N LEU A 91 -1.75 -3.41 8.15
CA LEU A 91 -1.60 -4.82 8.51
C LEU A 91 -1.88 -5.01 10.01
N PRO A 92 -2.42 -6.18 10.42
CA PRO A 92 -2.51 -6.54 11.82
C PRO A 92 -1.10 -6.56 12.46
N LYS A 93 -1.01 -6.12 13.71
CA LYS A 93 0.23 -6.14 14.50
C LYS A 93 0.51 -7.53 15.07
#